data_AF-A0A932M9F2-F1
#
_entry.id   AF-A0A932M9F2-F1
#
_cell.length_a   1.000
_cell.length_b   1.000
_cell.length_c   1.000
_cell.angle_alpha   90.00
_cell.angle_beta   90.00
_cell.angle_gamma   90.00
#
_symmetry.space_group_name_H-M   'P 1'
#
loop_
_entity.id
_entity.type
_entity.pdbx_description
1 polymer ?
#
loop_
_entity_poly.entity_id
_entity_poly.type
_entity_poly.pdbx_seq_one_letter_code
_entity_poly.pdbx_strand_id
1 'polypeptide(L)' 'MFQEKAELFLSRKRDRWMRNHDLSAQAIEELIQRRDRARSAKQWQEADRIRAELQESGITLEDTPGGTIWKVR' A
#
# COMPACT_ATOMS: atom_id res chain seq x y z
N MET A 1 22.60 18.87 -9.17
CA MET A 1 22.22 17.51 -8.73
C MET A 1 21.08 17.64 -7.72
N PHE A 2 19.82 17.45 -8.13
CA PHE A 2 18.62 17.73 -7.31
C PHE A 2 17.65 16.54 -7.30
N GLN A 3 18.13 15.34 -6.96
CA GLN A 3 17.27 14.15 -6.90
C GLN A 3 17.30 13.36 -5.58
N GLU A 4 18.11 13.76 -4.58
CA GLU A 4 18.26 12.98 -3.32
C GLU A 4 17.43 13.48 -2.12
N LYS A 5 16.23 14.05 -2.35
CA LYS A 5 15.35 14.52 -1.24
C LYS A 5 14.03 13.76 -1.09
N ALA A 6 13.65 12.92 -2.06
CA ALA A 6 12.36 12.24 -2.05
C ALA A 6 12.31 11.03 -1.09
N GLU A 7 13.40 10.26 -0.99
CA GLU A 7 13.44 9.03 -0.18
C GLU A 7 13.41 9.31 1.34
N LEU A 8 14.08 10.37 1.78
CA LEU A 8 14.07 10.82 3.17
C LEU A 8 12.69 11.31 3.65
N PHE A 9 11.87 11.83 2.73
CA PHE A 9 10.51 12.27 3.05
C PHE A 9 9.54 11.10 3.19
N LEU A 10 9.69 10.07 2.34
CA LEU A 10 8.86 8.86 2.36
C LEU A 10 9.13 8.01 3.62
N SER A 11 10.38 7.92 4.06
CA SER A 11 10.77 7.12 5.23
C SER A 11 10.17 7.65 6.54
N ARG A 12 10.26 8.97 6.80
CA ARG A 12 9.68 9.58 8.03
C ARG A 12 8.16 9.48 8.11
N LYS A 13 7.48 9.51 6.96
CA LYS A 13 6.01 9.50 6.91
C LYS A 13 5.46 8.09 7.16
N ARG A 14 6.11 7.07 6.61
CA ARG A 14 5.79 5.65 6.86
C ARG A 14 5.97 5.28 8.34
N ASP A 15 7.11 5.62 8.92
CA ASP A 15 7.42 5.34 10.34
C ASP A 15 6.47 6.06 11.30
N ARG A 16 5.96 7.24 10.93
CA ARG A 16 4.99 7.96 11.76
C ARG A 16 3.62 7.30 11.72
N TRP A 17 3.17 6.85 10.54
CA TRP A 17 1.88 6.19 10.39
C TRP A 17 1.88 4.80 11.03
N MET A 18 2.94 4.01 10.85
CA MET A 18 3.09 2.69 11.49
C MET A 18 3.09 2.74 13.01
N ARG A 19 3.51 3.86 13.61
CA ARG A 19 3.47 4.04 15.08
C ARG A 19 2.08 4.40 15.62
N ASN A 20 1.20 4.92 14.77
CA ASN A 20 -0.13 5.39 15.16
C ASN A 20 -1.26 4.50 14.63
N HIS A 21 -0.95 3.45 13.88
CA HIS A 21 -1.91 2.48 13.36
C HIS A 21 -1.50 1.05 13.72
N ASP A 22 -2.47 0.22 14.11
CA ASP A 22 -2.30 -1.21 14.38
C ASP A 22 -1.99 -2.07 13.14
N LEU A 23 -2.00 -1.47 11.94
CA LEU A 23 -1.67 -2.14 10.68
C LEU A 23 -0.15 -2.13 10.44
N SER A 24 0.46 -3.30 10.60
CA SER A 24 1.88 -3.50 10.28
C SER A 24 2.12 -3.49 8.77
N ALA A 25 3.36 -3.23 8.36
CA ALA A 25 3.78 -3.36 6.96
C ALA A 25 3.40 -4.73 6.37
N GLN A 26 3.54 -5.79 7.17
CA GLN A 26 3.22 -7.15 6.79
C GLN A 26 1.72 -7.34 6.54
N ALA A 27 0.85 -6.77 7.37
CA ALA A 27 -0.60 -6.83 7.16
C ALA A 27 -1.02 -6.16 5.83
N ILE A 28 -0.38 -5.04 5.49
CA ILE A 28 -0.60 -4.35 4.21
C ILE A 28 -0.15 -5.23 3.04
N GLU A 29 1.03 -5.86 3.14
CA GLU A 29 1.51 -6.77 2.11
C GLU A 29 0.60 -8.00 1.95
N GLU A 30 0.06 -8.55 3.03
CA GLU A 30 -0.93 -9.63 2.97
C GLU A 30 -2.21 -9.20 2.25
N LEU A 31 -2.71 -7.99 2.52
CA LEU A 31 -3.85 -7.42 1.79
C LEU A 31 -3.53 -7.25 0.30
N ILE A 32 -2.35 -6.75 -0.05
CA ILE A 32 -1.91 -6.63 -1.46
C ILE A 32 -1.84 -8.01 -2.13
N GLN A 33 -1.29 -9.02 -1.45
CA GLN A 33 -1.26 -10.38 -1.98
C GLN A 33 -2.66 -10.96 -2.14
N ARG A 34 -3.57 -10.73 -1.18
CA ARG A 34 -4.99 -11.12 -1.30
C ARG A 34 -5.65 -10.46 -2.51
N ARG A 35 -5.39 -9.17 -2.73
CA ARG A 35 -5.87 -8.44 -3.92
C ARG A 35 -5.32 -9.07 -5.20
N ASP A 36 -4.05 -9.42 -5.26
CA ASP A 36 -3.44 -10.00 -6.46
C ASP A 36 -3.97 -11.41 -6.76
N ARG A 37 -4.19 -12.22 -5.70
CA ARG A 37 -4.90 -13.50 -5.79
C ARG A 37 -6.34 -13.31 -6.26
N ALA A 38 -7.05 -12.32 -5.74
CA ALA A 38 -8.40 -11.98 -6.18
C ALA A 38 -8.43 -11.57 -7.66
N ARG A 39 -7.49 -10.73 -8.11
CA ARG A 39 -7.32 -10.39 -9.54
C ARG A 39 -7.07 -11.64 -10.40
N SER A 40 -6.17 -12.52 -9.97
CA SER A 40 -5.86 -13.78 -10.66
C SER A 40 -7.06 -14.72 -10.73
N ALA A 41 -7.87 -14.75 -9.67
CA ALA A 41 -9.13 -15.49 -9.59
C ALA A 41 -10.30 -14.77 -10.29
N LYS A 42 -10.06 -13.63 -10.95
CA LYS A 42 -11.08 -12.75 -11.59
C LYS A 42 -12.16 -12.24 -10.64
N GLN A 43 -11.84 -12.18 -9.34
CA GLN A 43 -12.68 -11.62 -8.28
C GLN A 43 -12.46 -10.10 -8.17
N TRP A 44 -12.95 -9.36 -9.17
CA TRP A 44 -12.76 -7.90 -9.25
C TRP A 44 -13.35 -7.18 -8.04
N GLN A 45 -14.52 -7.61 -7.56
CA GLN A 45 -15.18 -7.02 -6.39
C GLN A 45 -14.37 -7.17 -5.11
N GLU A 46 -13.71 -8.31 -4.91
CA GLU A 46 -12.87 -8.55 -3.73
C GLU A 46 -11.59 -7.73 -3.81
N ALA A 47 -10.98 -7.64 -5.00
CA ALA A 47 -9.83 -6.78 -5.23
C ALA A 47 -10.15 -5.28 -4.96
N ASP A 48 -11.35 -4.83 -5.33
CA ASP A 48 -11.83 -3.47 -5.04
C ASP A 48 -12.12 -3.25 -3.55
N ARG A 49 -12.70 -4.23 -2.86
CA ARG A 49 -12.92 -4.15 -1.39
C ARG A 49 -11.61 -3.96 -0.64
N ILE A 50 -10.59 -4.76 -0.97
CA ILE A 50 -9.27 -4.66 -0.34
C ILE A 50 -8.63 -3.30 -0.66
N ARG A 51 -8.79 -2.79 -1.88
CA ARG A 51 -8.32 -1.45 -2.24
C ARG A 51 -8.98 -0.38 -1.38
N ALA A 52 -10.30 -0.46 -1.19
CA ALA A 52 -11.05 0.48 -0.37
C ALA A 52 -10.61 0.44 1.10
N GLU A 53 -10.45 -0.75 1.68
CA GLU A 53 -9.99 -0.94 3.08
C GLU A 53 -8.61 -0.31 3.32
N LEU A 54 -7.70 -0.50 2.36
CA LEU A 54 -6.39 0.14 2.40
C LEU A 54 -6.51 1.67 2.28
N GLN A 55 -7.36 2.18 1.38
CA GLN A 55 -7.58 3.62 1.24
C GLN A 55 -8.22 4.26 2.48
N GLU A 56 -9.17 3.59 3.13
CA GLU A 56 -9.78 4.02 4.39
C GLU A 56 -8.75 4.07 5.53
N SER A 57 -7.79 3.15 5.51
CA SER A 57 -6.63 3.16 6.40
C SER A 57 -5.61 4.27 6.05
N GLY A 58 -5.85 5.07 4.99
CA GLY A 58 -4.93 6.11 4.52
C GLY A 58 -3.78 5.57 3.67
N ILE A 59 -3.86 4.33 3.19
CA ILE A 59 -2.88 3.69 2.32
C ILE A 59 -3.36 3.73 0.88
N THR A 60 -2.57 4.31 -0.01
CA THR A 60 -2.83 4.30 -1.45
C THR A 60 -1.98 3.24 -2.13
N LEU A 61 -2.62 2.36 -2.89
CA LEU A 61 -1.95 1.41 -3.78
C LEU A 61 -1.68 2.05 -5.15
N GLU A 62 -0.42 1.99 -5.58
CA GLU A 62 0.08 2.41 -6.88
C GLU A 62 0.58 1.18 -7.62
N ASP A 63 -0.17 0.77 -8.64
CA ASP A 63 0.24 -0.32 -9.52
C ASP A 63 1.31 0.19 -10.49
N THR A 64 2.47 -0.45 -10.50
CA THR A 64 3.55 -0.17 -11.45
C THR A 64 3.89 -1.43 -12.24
N PRO A 65 4.51 -1.32 -13.43
CA PRO A 65 4.96 -2.47 -14.20
C PRO A 65 5.94 -3.38 -13.44
N GLY A 66 6.64 -2.84 -12.43
CA GLY A 66 7.57 -3.57 -11.57
C GLY A 66 6.97 -4.13 -10.29
N GLY A 67 5.68 -3.92 -10.02
CA GLY A 67 5.00 -4.40 -8.81
C GLY A 67 3.98 -3.40 -8.23
N THR A 68 3.28 -3.83 -7.18
CA THR A 68 2.36 -2.95 -6.44
C THR A 68 3.14 -2.22 -5.36
N ILE A 69 3.25 -0.89 -5.47
CA ILE A 69 3.87 -0.05 -4.45
C ILE A 69 2.75 0.59 -3.63
N TRP A 70 2.90 0.63 -2.31
CA TRP A 70 1.92 1.26 -1.43
C TRP A 70 2.52 2.47 -0.72
N LYS A 71 1.76 3.56 -0.66
CA LYS A 71 2.15 4.84 -0.08
C LYS A 71 1.14 5.24 1.00
N VAL A 72 1.66 5.68 2.15
CA VAL A 72 0.83 6.28 3.19
C VAL A 72 0.55 7.74 2.82
N ARG A 73 -0.73 8.13 2.83
CA ARG A 73 -1.16 9.49 2.49
C ARG A 73 -0.93 10.49 3.63
#